data_AF-A0A8D8CL32-F1
#
_entry.id   AF-A0A8D8CL32-F1
#
_cell.length_a   1.000
_cell.length_b   1.000
_cell.length_c   1.000
_cell.angle_alpha   90.00
_cell.angle_beta   90.00
_cell.angle_gamma   90.00
#
_symmetry.space_group_name_H-M   'P 1'
#
loop_
_entity.id
_entity.type
_entity.pdbx_description
1 polymer ?
#
loop_
_entity_poly.entity_id
_entity_poly.type
_entity_poly.pdbx_seq_one_letter_code
_entity_poly.pdbx_strand_id
1 'polypeptide(L)'
;NCELECLTNFTLHYCGCVRFSMLRTPRTAVCETNQIMCMLKAEESLLEMDVVTQGNSEPNFRAKCNCLPACTSVQYDLEVTQTELEWYRYWETFAEDLSKLEGTQMARLGVYYKESQFITSRRSELYGLTDFLANCGGLLGLCMGVSLLSLVELLYFCLVRPVVLWRNQKTIGQMKNKEEAPEKGLLAKVVQKE
;
A
#
# COMPACT_ATOMS: atom_id res chain seq x y z
N ASN A 1 5.95 -14.50 1.36
CA ASN A 1 4.82 -15.32 0.88
C ASN A 1 4.28 -14.87 -0.47
N CYS A 2 3.97 -13.58 -0.67
CA CYS A 2 3.45 -13.04 -1.95
C CYS A 2 4.24 -13.50 -3.18
N GLU A 3 5.57 -13.43 -3.13
CA GLU A 3 6.43 -13.86 -4.23
C GLU A 3 6.27 -15.34 -4.61
N LEU A 4 6.20 -16.21 -3.61
CA LEU A 4 6.00 -17.64 -3.82
C LEU A 4 4.61 -17.93 -4.35
N GLU A 5 3.58 -17.21 -3.90
CA GLU A 5 2.21 -17.30 -4.42
C GLU A 5 2.13 -16.80 -5.88
N CYS A 6 2.82 -15.71 -6.21
CA CYS A 6 2.92 -15.19 -7.58
C CYS A 6 3.56 -16.23 -8.51
N LEU A 7 4.70 -16.79 -8.10
CA LEU A 7 5.37 -17.86 -8.84
C LEU A 7 4.47 -19.09 -9.00
N THR A 8 3.82 -19.53 -7.92
CA THR A 8 2.89 -20.66 -7.93
C THR A 8 1.77 -20.45 -8.94
N ASN A 9 1.12 -19.27 -8.91
CA ASN A 9 0.01 -18.95 -9.81
C ASN A 9 0.50 -18.86 -11.26
N PHE A 10 1.68 -18.30 -11.49
CA PHE A 10 2.30 -18.29 -12.80
C PHE A 10 2.60 -19.69 -13.33
N THR A 11 3.22 -20.54 -12.52
CA THR A 11 3.52 -21.94 -12.88
C THR A 11 2.24 -22.72 -13.17
N LEU A 12 1.18 -22.52 -12.38
CA LEU A 12 -0.12 -23.14 -12.62
C LEU A 12 -0.73 -22.68 -13.96
N HIS A 13 -0.64 -21.40 -14.30
CA HIS A 13 -1.13 -20.87 -15.57
C HIS A 13 -0.30 -21.35 -16.77
N TYR A 14 1.03 -21.40 -16.63
CA TYR A 14 1.96 -21.74 -17.70
C TYR A 14 2.06 -23.24 -17.97
N CYS A 15 2.08 -24.07 -16.92
CA CYS A 15 2.25 -25.52 -17.00
C CYS A 15 1.00 -26.34 -16.67
N GLY A 16 -0.05 -25.74 -16.08
CA GLY A 16 -1.25 -26.46 -15.62
C GLY A 16 -1.08 -27.24 -14.32
N CYS A 17 0.09 -27.13 -13.67
CA CYS A 17 0.46 -27.84 -12.45
C CYS A 17 1.42 -27.00 -11.61
N VAL A 18 1.66 -27.40 -10.36
CA VAL A 18 2.60 -26.71 -9.44
C VAL A 18 3.64 -27.65 -8.87
N ARG A 19 4.80 -27.12 -8.46
CA ARG A 19 5.84 -27.89 -7.77
C ARG A 19 5.36 -28.36 -6.41
N PHE A 20 5.86 -29.51 -5.93
CA PHE A 20 5.46 -30.05 -4.63
C PHE A 20 5.70 -29.10 -3.44
N SER A 21 6.71 -28.23 -3.54
CA SER A 21 7.09 -27.25 -2.51
C SER A 21 6.30 -25.93 -2.58
N MET A 22 5.48 -25.74 -3.60
CA MET A 22 4.66 -24.53 -3.79
C MET A 22 3.38 -24.61 -2.96
N LEU A 23 2.84 -23.45 -2.56
CA LEU A 23 1.54 -23.39 -1.88
C LEU A 23 0.45 -23.86 -2.85
N ARG A 24 -0.43 -24.75 -2.42
CA ARG A 24 -1.41 -25.36 -3.32
C ARG A 24 -2.70 -25.70 -2.59
N THR A 25 -3.81 -25.66 -3.30
CA THR A 25 -5.06 -26.20 -2.76
C THR A 25 -5.09 -27.72 -2.95
N PRO A 26 -5.95 -28.47 -2.25
CA PRO A 26 -6.01 -29.93 -2.40
C PRO A 26 -6.37 -30.38 -3.82
N ARG A 27 -7.01 -29.51 -4.61
CA ARG A 27 -7.48 -29.80 -5.98
C ARG A 27 -6.46 -29.48 -7.06
N THR A 28 -5.41 -28.72 -6.76
CA THR A 28 -4.38 -28.38 -7.74
C THR A 28 -3.40 -29.54 -7.92
N ALA A 29 -3.20 -29.95 -9.17
CA ALA A 29 -2.29 -31.03 -9.54
C ALA A 29 -0.83 -30.65 -9.29
N VAL A 30 -0.06 -31.62 -8.80
CA VAL A 30 1.39 -31.50 -8.66
C VAL A 30 2.04 -31.96 -9.95
N CYS A 31 3.02 -31.21 -10.45
CA CYS A 31 3.72 -31.56 -11.69
C CYS A 31 4.47 -32.89 -11.54
N GLU A 32 4.45 -33.68 -12.62
CA GLU A 32 5.23 -34.92 -12.73
C GLU A 32 6.69 -34.65 -13.17
N THR A 33 7.53 -35.69 -13.14
CA THR A 33 8.95 -35.60 -13.49
C THR A 33 9.18 -35.12 -14.93
N ASN A 34 8.30 -35.47 -15.87
CA ASN A 34 8.38 -35.04 -17.27
C ASN A 34 8.10 -33.53 -17.46
N GLN A 35 7.48 -32.87 -16.49
CA GLN A 35 7.11 -31.45 -16.52
C GLN A 35 8.13 -30.55 -15.80
N ILE A 36 9.22 -31.11 -15.26
CA ILE A 36 10.27 -30.34 -14.58
C ILE A 36 10.82 -29.22 -15.47
N MET A 37 11.04 -29.49 -16.75
CA MET A 37 11.53 -28.48 -17.68
C MET A 37 10.52 -27.34 -17.88
N CYS A 38 9.22 -27.61 -17.79
CA CYS A 38 8.20 -26.55 -17.84
C CYS A 38 8.27 -25.66 -16.59
N MET A 39 8.41 -26.27 -15.40
CA MET A 39 8.51 -25.51 -14.15
C MET A 39 9.73 -24.58 -14.14
N LEU A 40 10.89 -25.07 -14.59
CA LEU A 40 12.12 -24.27 -14.68
C LEU A 40 11.95 -23.10 -15.66
N LYS A 41 11.36 -23.36 -16.84
CA LYS A 41 11.07 -22.30 -17.83
C LYS A 41 10.05 -21.28 -17.31
N ALA A 42 9.06 -21.70 -16.54
CA ALA A 42 8.10 -20.81 -15.93
C ALA A 42 8.77 -19.88 -14.90
N GLU A 43 9.67 -20.43 -14.07
CA GLU A 43 10.45 -19.63 -13.13
C GLU A 43 11.36 -18.61 -13.85
N GLU A 44 12.10 -19.06 -14.85
CA GLU A 44 12.97 -18.22 -15.69
C GLU A 44 12.17 -17.10 -16.40
N SER A 45 11.06 -17.45 -17.05
CA SER A 45 10.20 -16.47 -17.75
C SER A 45 9.65 -15.42 -16.79
N LEU A 46 9.30 -15.80 -15.55
CA LEU A 46 8.81 -14.87 -14.54
C LEU A 46 9.90 -13.91 -14.06
N LEU A 47 11.14 -14.38 -13.94
CA LEU A 47 12.31 -13.56 -13.60
C LEU A 47 12.68 -12.60 -14.72
N GLU A 48 12.65 -13.05 -15.99
CA GLU A 48 12.92 -12.19 -17.14
C GLU A 48 11.90 -11.04 -17.26
N MET A 49 10.62 -11.32 -16.95
CA MET A 49 9.56 -10.30 -16.93
C MET A 49 9.82 -9.18 -15.92
N ASP A 50 10.59 -9.41 -14.87
CA ASP A 50 10.97 -8.41 -13.86
C ASP A 50 11.89 -7.33 -14.47
N VAL A 51 12.75 -7.74 -15.41
CA VAL A 51 13.75 -6.88 -16.07
C VAL A 51 13.16 -6.07 -17.23
N VAL A 52 12.20 -6.64 -17.98
CA VAL A 52 11.68 -6.07 -19.24
C VAL A 52 10.58 -5.00 -19.04
N THR A 53 10.12 -4.78 -17.81
CA THR A 53 8.98 -3.90 -17.47
C THR A 53 9.16 -2.40 -17.75
N GLN A 54 10.29 -1.95 -18.30
CA GLN A 54 10.54 -0.53 -18.57
C GLN A 54 9.97 -0.01 -19.92
N GLY A 55 9.40 -0.85 -20.79
CA GLY A 55 9.15 -0.47 -22.19
C GLY A 55 7.71 -0.45 -22.74
N ASN A 56 6.78 -1.25 -22.21
CA ASN A 56 5.46 -1.45 -22.83
C ASN A 56 4.29 -1.04 -21.90
N SER A 57 3.22 -0.52 -22.50
CA SER A 57 2.04 0.06 -21.84
C SER A 57 1.05 -0.95 -21.23
N GLU A 58 1.29 -2.26 -21.38
CA GLU A 58 0.52 -3.30 -20.68
C GLU A 58 1.30 -3.92 -19.52
N PRO A 59 0.69 -4.08 -18.33
CA PRO A 59 1.35 -4.72 -17.20
C PRO A 59 1.54 -6.22 -17.46
N ASN A 60 2.81 -6.66 -17.50
CA ASN A 60 3.20 -8.07 -17.53
C ASN A 60 2.63 -8.85 -16.33
N PHE A 61 2.61 -10.19 -16.39
CA PHE A 61 2.10 -11.04 -15.30
C PHE A 61 2.77 -10.70 -13.96
N ARG A 62 4.08 -10.47 -13.99
CA ARG A 62 4.89 -10.06 -12.82
C ARG A 62 4.41 -8.73 -12.22
N ALA A 63 4.14 -7.73 -13.06
CA ALA A 63 3.66 -6.42 -12.62
C ALA A 63 2.28 -6.50 -11.93
N LYS A 64 1.45 -7.47 -12.31
CA LYS A 64 0.14 -7.72 -11.67
C LYS A 64 0.26 -8.29 -10.25
N CYS A 65 1.36 -8.95 -9.90
CA CYS A 65 1.54 -9.55 -8.58
C CYS A 65 1.69 -8.52 -7.45
N ASN A 66 2.09 -7.27 -7.77
CA ASN A 66 2.15 -6.11 -6.84
C ASN A 66 2.62 -6.47 -5.42
N CYS A 67 3.71 -7.23 -5.31
CA CYS A 67 4.24 -7.67 -4.02
C CYS A 67 4.97 -6.52 -3.32
N LEU A 68 4.22 -5.78 -2.50
CA LEU A 68 4.76 -4.72 -1.66
C LEU A 68 5.62 -5.29 -0.52
N PRO A 69 6.66 -4.57 -0.08
CA PRO A 69 7.44 -5.00 1.08
C PRO A 69 6.56 -5.03 2.33
N ALA A 70 6.81 -6.00 3.21
CA ALA A 70 6.13 -6.08 4.49
C ALA A 70 6.47 -4.86 5.37
N CYS A 71 5.49 -4.36 6.14
CA CYS A 71 5.71 -3.25 7.07
C CYS A 71 6.61 -3.65 8.26
N THR A 72 6.63 -4.93 8.60
CA THR A 72 7.47 -5.52 9.63
C THR A 72 8.28 -6.66 9.03
N SER A 73 9.59 -6.61 9.19
CA SER A 73 10.51 -7.62 8.71
C SER A 73 11.67 -7.77 9.68
N VAL A 74 12.12 -9.01 9.87
CA VAL A 74 13.32 -9.32 10.65
C VAL A 74 14.38 -9.83 9.66
N GLN A 75 15.55 -9.21 9.68
CA GLN A 75 16.68 -9.58 8.85
C GLN A 75 17.85 -10.00 9.75
N TYR A 76 18.51 -11.09 9.37
CA TYR A 76 19.68 -11.60 10.07
C TYR A 76 20.89 -11.49 9.15
N ASP A 77 21.89 -10.72 9.58
CA ASP A 77 23.18 -10.68 8.89
C ASP A 77 24.02 -11.88 9.33
N LEU A 78 24.49 -12.67 8.36
CA LEU A 78 25.19 -13.92 8.61
C LEU A 78 26.69 -13.73 8.46
N GLU A 79 27.44 -14.15 9.47
CA GLU A 79 28.89 -14.33 9.39
C GLU A 79 29.20 -15.82 9.43
N VAL A 80 29.79 -16.34 8.36
CA VAL A 80 30.08 -17.78 8.21
C VAL A 80 31.55 -18.03 8.46
N THR A 81 31.84 -18.88 9.44
CA THR A 81 33.19 -19.42 9.66
C THR A 81 33.18 -20.91 9.34
N GLN A 82 34.09 -21.34 8.48
CA GLN A 82 34.24 -22.74 8.07
C GLN A 82 35.62 -23.25 8.47
N THR A 83 35.65 -24.45 9.05
CA THR A 83 36.89 -25.17 9.34
C THR A 83 36.74 -26.63 8.94
N GLU A 84 37.84 -27.26 8.54
CA GLU A 84 37.85 -28.70 8.28
C GLU A 84 37.68 -29.46 9.59
N LEU A 85 36.71 -30.38 9.63
CA LEU A 85 36.46 -31.26 10.76
C LEU A 85 37.09 -32.62 10.48
N GLU A 86 38.16 -32.96 11.21
CA GLU A 86 38.72 -34.33 11.26
C GLU A 86 37.78 -35.25 12.07
N TRP A 87 36.60 -35.53 11.52
CA TRP A 87 35.51 -36.21 12.21
C TRP A 87 35.89 -37.64 12.62
N TYR A 88 36.72 -38.32 11.83
CA TYR A 88 37.19 -39.68 12.09
C TYR A 88 37.97 -39.75 13.41
N ARG A 89 38.96 -38.88 13.60
CA ARG A 89 39.77 -38.80 14.83
C ARG A 89 38.98 -38.30 16.02
N TYR A 90 38.04 -37.38 15.81
CA TYR A 90 37.11 -36.94 16.84
C TYR A 90 36.27 -38.11 17.37
N TRP A 91 35.76 -38.97 16.50
CA TRP A 91 34.95 -40.13 16.88
C TRP A 91 35.76 -41.25 17.54
N GLU A 92 37.02 -41.46 17.12
CA GLU A 92 37.94 -42.42 17.78
C GLU A 92 38.06 -42.17 19.29
N THR A 93 38.03 -40.90 19.73
CA THR A 93 38.11 -40.56 21.16
C THR A 93 36.91 -41.00 22.00
N PHE A 94 35.77 -41.32 21.37
CA PHE A 94 34.57 -41.83 22.04
C PHE A 94 34.57 -43.36 22.18
N ALA A 95 35.64 -44.05 21.75
CA ALA A 95 35.85 -45.50 21.87
C ALA A 95 34.69 -46.35 21.32
N GLU A 96 33.98 -45.83 20.32
CA GLU A 96 32.97 -46.59 19.58
C GLU A 96 33.60 -47.38 18.43
N ASP A 97 32.90 -48.42 17.98
CA ASP A 97 33.34 -49.26 16.87
C ASP A 97 33.23 -48.52 15.53
N LEU A 98 34.37 -48.00 15.05
CA LEU A 98 34.46 -47.23 13.80
C LEU A 98 34.19 -48.06 12.53
N SER A 99 34.18 -49.39 12.62
CA SER A 99 33.88 -50.27 11.47
C SER A 99 32.49 -50.04 10.87
N LYS A 100 31.54 -49.50 11.66
CA LYS A 100 30.18 -49.17 11.20
C LYS A 100 30.06 -47.84 10.46
N LEU A 101 31.12 -47.03 10.47
CA LEU A 101 31.15 -45.68 9.89
C LEU A 101 31.97 -45.61 8.60
N GLU A 102 32.47 -46.74 8.11
CA GLU A 102 33.23 -46.83 6.87
C GLU A 102 32.39 -46.36 5.67
N GLY A 103 32.86 -45.32 4.97
CA GLY A 103 32.14 -44.69 3.86
C GLY A 103 31.19 -43.54 4.24
N THR A 104 31.11 -43.13 5.51
CA THR A 104 30.32 -41.96 5.94
C THR A 104 31.14 -40.66 5.91
N GLN A 105 30.47 -39.52 5.77
CA GLN A 105 31.07 -38.19 5.95
C GLN A 105 30.23 -37.40 6.95
N MET A 106 30.90 -36.78 7.92
CA MET A 106 30.24 -36.00 8.97
C MET A 106 30.54 -34.51 8.80
N ALA A 107 29.51 -33.68 8.94
CA ALA A 107 29.61 -32.24 8.99
C ALA A 107 28.94 -31.71 10.26
N ARG A 108 29.53 -30.67 10.87
CA ARG A 108 28.97 -30.00 12.05
C ARG A 108 28.58 -28.56 11.68
N LEU A 109 27.32 -28.21 11.94
CA LEU A 109 26.81 -26.86 11.81
C LEU A 109 26.44 -26.31 13.18
N GLY A 110 27.03 -25.17 13.56
CA GLY A 110 26.66 -24.43 14.77
C GLY A 110 26.03 -23.09 14.38
N VAL A 111 24.78 -22.86 14.78
CA VAL A 111 24.07 -21.59 14.53
C VAL A 111 23.80 -20.92 15.87
N TYR A 112 24.32 -19.70 16.04
CA TYR A 112 24.15 -18.93 17.26
C TYR A 112 24.14 -17.43 16.94
N TYR A 113 23.54 -16.64 17.84
CA TYR A 113 23.59 -15.19 17.73
C TYR A 113 24.99 -14.70 18.12
N LYS A 114 25.61 -13.90 17.24
CA LYS A 114 26.90 -13.26 17.51
C LYS A 114 26.81 -12.28 18.69
N GLU A 115 25.70 -11.55 18.78
CA GLU A 115 25.41 -10.59 19.84
C GLU A 115 24.00 -10.84 20.42
N SER A 116 23.79 -10.51 21.70
CA SER A 116 22.51 -10.72 22.39
C SER A 116 21.49 -9.58 22.17
N GLN A 117 21.83 -8.60 21.33
CA GLN A 117 21.01 -7.40 21.06
C GLN A 117 20.60 -7.33 19.59
N PHE A 118 19.46 -6.71 19.31
CA PHE A 118 18.93 -6.52 17.96
C PHE A 118 18.84 -5.04 17.64
N ILE A 119 19.23 -4.65 16.42
CA ILE A 119 19.06 -3.27 15.93
C ILE A 119 17.65 -3.11 15.40
N THR A 120 16.85 -2.27 16.03
CA THR A 120 15.48 -1.97 15.58
C THR A 120 15.46 -0.71 14.71
N SER A 121 14.85 -0.78 13.54
CA SER A 121 14.65 0.38 12.65
C SER A 121 13.16 0.57 12.39
N ARG A 122 12.64 1.79 12.65
CA ARG A 122 11.24 2.16 12.42
C ARG A 122 11.20 3.42 11.58
N ARG A 123 10.45 3.39 10.48
CA ARG A 123 10.11 4.58 9.69
C ARG A 123 8.83 5.20 10.24
N SER A 124 8.88 6.49 10.54
CA SER A 124 7.73 7.29 10.96
C SER A 124 7.50 8.42 9.95
N GLU A 125 6.27 8.93 9.86
CA GLU A 125 5.98 10.13 9.08
C GLU A 125 6.84 11.30 9.60
N LEU A 126 7.49 12.04 8.69
CA LEU A 126 8.39 13.13 9.06
C LEU A 126 7.61 14.42 9.41
N TYR A 127 6.48 14.65 8.73
CA TYR A 127 5.61 15.80 8.95
C TYR A 127 4.14 15.37 8.87
N GLY A 128 3.41 15.55 9.96
CA GLY A 128 1.96 15.38 9.98
C GLY A 128 1.21 16.63 9.52
N LEU A 129 -0.09 16.49 9.26
CA LEU A 129 -0.98 17.64 9.02
C LEU A 129 -0.99 18.61 10.21
N THR A 130 -0.85 18.08 11.43
CA THR A 130 -0.74 18.87 12.66
C THR A 130 0.51 19.75 12.66
N ASP A 131 1.64 19.20 12.22
CA ASP A 131 2.92 19.93 12.19
C ASP A 131 2.88 21.00 11.10
N PHE A 132 2.28 20.70 9.95
CA PHE A 132 2.03 21.68 8.91
C PHE A 132 1.16 22.84 9.43
N LEU A 133 0.03 22.52 10.07
CA LEU A 133 -0.88 23.53 10.60
C LEU A 133 -0.25 24.35 11.73
N ALA A 134 0.55 23.72 12.58
CA ALA A 134 1.29 24.38 13.65
C ALA A 134 2.33 25.36 13.10
N ASN A 135 3.07 24.96 12.06
CA ASN A 135 4.06 25.82 11.42
C ASN A 135 3.40 27.01 10.70
N CYS A 136 2.36 26.77 9.90
CA CYS A 136 1.62 27.85 9.23
C CYS A 136 0.92 28.78 10.24
N GLY A 137 0.26 28.23 11.25
CA GLY A 137 -0.42 28.99 12.29
C GLY A 137 0.55 29.80 13.15
N GLY A 138 1.73 29.27 13.46
CA GLY A 138 2.78 29.98 14.18
C GLY A 138 3.32 31.17 13.40
N LEU A 139 3.59 30.99 12.10
CA LEU A 139 4.04 32.07 11.21
C LEU A 139 2.98 33.15 11.01
N LEU A 140 1.72 32.77 10.74
CA LEU A 140 0.62 33.72 10.55
C LEU A 140 0.27 34.47 11.84
N GLY A 141 0.30 33.78 12.98
CA GLY A 141 0.07 34.37 14.29
C GLY A 141 1.17 35.35 14.71
N LEU A 142 2.45 35.02 14.46
CA LEU A 142 3.58 35.88 14.84
C LEU A 142 3.76 37.06 13.89
N CYS A 143 3.69 36.85 12.57
CA CYS A 143 4.01 37.87 11.58
C CYS A 143 2.82 38.75 11.20
N MET A 144 1.60 38.20 11.14
CA MET A 144 0.40 38.93 10.73
C MET A 144 -0.57 39.20 11.89
N GLY A 145 -0.36 38.59 13.06
CA GLY A 145 -1.30 38.68 14.18
C GLY A 145 -2.65 38.00 13.90
N VAL A 146 -2.74 37.20 12.83
CA VAL A 146 -3.98 36.54 12.41
C VAL A 146 -4.12 35.23 13.15
N SER A 147 -5.33 34.98 13.65
CA SER A 147 -5.73 33.80 14.40
C SER A 147 -7.00 33.20 13.80
N LEU A 148 -7.39 32.00 14.26
CA LEU A 148 -8.62 31.36 13.81
C LEU A 148 -9.86 32.23 14.05
N LEU A 149 -9.88 33.01 15.13
CA LEU A 149 -11.00 33.91 15.45
C LEU A 149 -11.11 35.05 14.43
N SER A 150 -9.99 35.65 14.04
CA SER A 150 -9.99 36.69 12.99
C SER A 150 -10.34 36.12 11.62
N LEU A 151 -10.00 34.86 11.33
CA LEU A 151 -10.42 34.20 10.09
C LEU A 151 -11.93 33.96 10.03
N VAL A 152 -12.54 33.52 11.14
CA VAL A 152 -14.00 33.34 11.24
C VAL A 152 -14.73 34.67 11.10
N GLU A 153 -14.21 35.71 11.72
CA GLU A 153 -14.78 37.05 11.60
C GLU A 153 -14.68 37.59 10.16
N LEU A 154 -13.53 37.40 9.49
CA LEU A 154 -13.37 37.73 8.08
C LEU A 154 -14.39 37.00 7.20
N LEU A 155 -14.56 35.69 7.40
CA LEU A 155 -15.56 34.90 6.65
C LEU A 155 -16.99 35.40 6.90
N TYR A 156 -17.32 35.76 8.14
CA TYR A 156 -18.64 36.32 8.47
C TYR A 156 -18.90 37.65 7.73
N PHE A 157 -17.93 38.57 7.74
CA PHE A 157 -18.08 39.85 7.05
C PHE A 157 -18.03 39.73 5.52
N CYS A 158 -17.16 38.87 4.98
CA CYS A 158 -16.97 38.73 3.53
C CYS A 158 -18.02 37.83 2.85
N LEU A 159 -18.65 36.89 3.56
CA LEU A 159 -19.62 35.96 2.97
C LEU A 159 -21.03 36.21 3.49
N VAL A 160 -21.23 36.23 4.81
CA VAL A 160 -22.58 36.25 5.39
C VAL A 160 -23.24 37.60 5.18
N ARG A 161 -22.54 38.71 5.48
CA ARG A 161 -23.11 40.05 5.28
C ARG A 161 -23.53 40.36 3.84
N PRO A 162 -22.68 40.18 2.80
CA PRO A 162 -23.08 40.48 1.43
C PRO A 162 -24.19 39.55 0.93
N VAL A 163 -24.21 38.27 1.30
CA VAL A 163 -25.30 37.35 0.92
C VAL A 163 -26.64 37.76 1.54
N VAL A 164 -26.66 38.19 2.81
CA VAL A 164 -27.88 38.69 3.47
C VAL A 164 -28.34 40.00 2.84
N LEU A 165 -27.43 40.92 2.53
CA LEU A 165 -27.76 42.17 1.85
C LEU A 165 -28.30 41.93 0.42
N TRP A 166 -27.69 41.02 -0.34
CA TRP A 166 -28.18 40.61 -1.66
C TRP A 166 -29.55 39.94 -1.60
N ARG A 167 -29.79 39.08 -0.60
CA ARG A 167 -31.11 38.47 -0.38
C ARG A 167 -32.16 39.53 -0.05
N ASN A 168 -31.87 40.47 0.85
CA ASN A 168 -32.80 41.54 1.22
C ASN A 168 -33.11 42.50 0.06
N GLN A 169 -32.13 42.81 -0.79
CA GLN A 169 -32.38 43.61 -2.00
C GLN A 169 -33.28 42.88 -3.01
N LYS A 170 -33.18 41.56 -3.16
CA LYS A 170 -34.11 40.78 -3.99
C LYS A 170 -35.54 40.78 -3.42
N THR A 171 -35.72 40.74 -2.10
CA THR A 171 -37.05 40.81 -1.48
C THR A 171 -37.69 42.19 -1.68
N ILE A 172 -36.91 43.27 -1.57
CA ILE A 172 -37.39 44.66 -1.82
C ILE A 172 -37.70 44.88 -3.31
N GLY A 173 -36.92 44.31 -4.22
CA GLY A 173 -37.21 44.32 -5.66
C GLY A 173 -38.51 43.58 -6.03
N GLN A 174 -38.87 42.53 -5.30
CA GLN A 174 -40.15 41.83 -5.45
C GLN A 174 -41.34 42.60 -4.85
N MET A 175 -41.13 43.39 -3.79
CA MET A 175 -42.18 44.26 -3.23
C MET A 175 -42.50 45.44 -4.17
N LYS A 176 -41.49 46.08 -4.78
CA LYS A 176 -41.70 47.15 -5.77
C LYS A 176 -42.44 46.69 -7.03
N ASN A 177 -42.13 45.50 -7.56
CA ASN A 177 -42.85 44.92 -8.70
C ASN A 177 -44.32 44.59 -8.40
N LYS A 178 -44.70 44.49 -7.12
CA LYS A 178 -46.08 44.20 -6.68
C LYS A 178 -46.90 45.47 -6.46
N GLU A 179 -46.24 46.61 -6.28
CA GLU A 179 -46.87 47.94 -6.06
C GLU A 179 -47.16 48.69 -7.39
N GLU A 180 -46.62 48.22 -8.52
CA GLU A 180 -46.87 48.77 -9.87
C GLU A 180 -48.05 48.10 -10.62
N ALA A 181 -48.84 47.22 -9.99
CA ALA A 181 -50.07 46.68 -10.59
C ALA A 181 -51.26 47.61 -10.30
N PRO A 182 -51.81 48.36 -11.28
CA PRO A 182 -52.85 49.34 -10.99
C PRO A 182 -54.22 48.69 -10.86
N GLU A 183 -54.91 49.09 -9.81
CA GLU A 183 -56.34 48.94 -9.59
C GLU A 183 -57.12 49.69 -10.68
N LYS A 184 -57.73 48.96 -11.63
CA LYS A 184 -58.78 49.48 -12.50
C LYS A 184 -59.99 48.54 -12.47
N GLY A 185 -60.77 48.70 -11.41
CA GLY A 185 -62.07 48.07 -11.23
C GLY A 185 -63.13 49.10 -10.86
N LEU A 186 -63.38 50.10 -11.71
CA LEU A 186 -64.59 50.91 -11.60
C LEU A 186 -64.98 51.41 -13.01
N LEU A 187 -66.24 51.16 -13.40
CA LEU A 187 -66.91 51.50 -14.67
C LEU A 187 -66.84 50.46 -15.80
N ALA A 188 -67.44 49.29 -15.57
CA ALA A 188 -68.03 48.46 -16.64
C ALA A 188 -69.16 47.57 -16.08
N LYS A 189 -70.23 48.18 -15.57
CA LYS A 189 -71.51 47.50 -15.29
C LYS A 189 -72.67 48.33 -15.82
N VAL A 190 -72.63 48.65 -17.10
CA VAL A 190 -73.85 48.95 -17.87
C VAL A 190 -73.60 48.43 -19.29
N VAL A 191 -74.59 47.68 -19.81
CA VAL A 191 -74.76 47.24 -21.21
C VAL A 191 -74.16 45.88 -21.61
N GLN A 192 -74.94 44.82 -21.34
CA GLN A 192 -75.32 43.77 -22.30
C GLN A 192 -76.64 43.16 -21.75
N LYS A 193 -77.83 43.60 -22.16
CA LYS A 193 -78.65 43.34 -23.38
C LYS A 193 -79.54 42.08 -23.25
N GLU A 194 -80.85 42.34 -23.42
CA GLU A 194 -82.02 41.45 -23.59
C GLU A 194 -82.60 40.75 -22.36
#